data_AF-A0A6N9V0Z5-F1
#
_entry.id   AF-A0A6N9V0Z5-F1
#
_cell.length_a   1.000
_cell.length_b   1.000
_cell.length_c   1.000
_cell.angle_alpha   90.00
_cell.angle_beta   90.00
_cell.angle_gamma   90.00
#
_symmetry.space_group_name_H-M   'P 1'
#
loop_
_entity.id
_entity.type
_entity.pdbx_description
1 polymer ?
#
loop_
_entity_poly.entity_id
_entity_poly.type
_entity_poly.pdbx_seq_one_letter_code
_entity_poly.pdbx_strand_id
1 'polypeptide(L)' 'APSLPGFGYSDKPATTGWGTEKNAAAWVELMDRLGHSQFLAQGGDWGGNITTVLGGRFPERLLGIFSTFAEA' A
#
# COMPACT_ATOMS: atom_id res chain seq x y z
N ALA A 1 -8.58 -6.35 3.39
CA ALA A 1 -7.36 -6.24 2.58
C ALA A 1 -7.74 -5.97 1.13
N PRO A 2 -7.14 -4.96 0.46
CA PRO A 2 -7.47 -4.63 -0.94
C PRO A 2 -6.78 -5.58 -1.93
N SER A 3 -7.43 -5.85 -3.06
CA SER A 3 -6.73 -6.44 -4.21
C SER A 3 -5.89 -5.35 -4.90
N LEU A 4 -4.67 -5.69 -5.35
CA LEU A 4 -3.85 -4.74 -6.10
C LEU A 4 -4.56 -4.35 -7.42
N PRO A 5 -4.43 -3.11 -7.90
CA PRO A 5 -4.93 -2.70 -9.21
C PRO A 5 -4.49 -3.68 -10.31
N GLY A 6 -5.45 -4.26 -11.04
CA GLY A 6 -5.21 -5.29 -12.06
C GLY A 6 -5.10 -6.72 -11.53
N PHE A 7 -5.34 -6.96 -10.24
CA PHE A 7 -5.36 -8.28 -9.62
C PHE A 7 -6.72 -8.55 -8.96
N GLY A 8 -7.15 -9.81 -9.00
CA GLY A 8 -8.38 -10.26 -8.33
C GLY A 8 -9.60 -9.48 -8.79
N TYR A 9 -10.22 -8.76 -7.85
CA TYR A 9 -11.44 -7.97 -8.08
C TYR A 9 -11.19 -6.47 -8.26
N SER A 10 -9.93 -6.01 -8.26
CA SER A 10 -9.60 -4.63 -8.57
C SER A 10 -9.42 -4.46 -10.08
N ASP A 11 -10.08 -3.44 -10.64
CA ASP A 11 -10.00 -3.15 -12.07
C ASP A 11 -8.56 -3.00 -12.56
N LYS A 12 -8.33 -3.41 -13.82
CA LYS A 12 -7.06 -3.19 -14.49
C LYS A 12 -6.86 -1.69 -14.74
N PRO A 13 -5.73 -1.09 -14.31
CA PRO A 13 -5.47 0.30 -14.61
C PRO A 13 -5.47 0.63 -16.10
N ALA A 14 -6.04 1.79 -16.44
CA ALA A 14 -6.09 2.28 -17.82
C ALA A 14 -4.75 2.82 -18.34
N THR A 15 -3.84 3.19 -17.44
CA THR A 15 -2.52 3.75 -17.78
C THR A 15 -1.40 2.93 -17.13
N THR A 16 -0.19 3.05 -17.67
CA THR A 16 1.03 2.55 -17.01
C THR A 16 1.38 3.37 -15.75
N GLY A 17 2.47 3.00 -15.07
CA GLY A 17 2.99 3.74 -13.91
C GLY A 17 2.41 3.30 -12.55
N TRP A 18 1.80 2.12 -12.48
CA TRP A 18 1.31 1.53 -11.22
C TRP A 18 2.41 0.73 -10.50
N GLY A 19 3.47 1.44 -10.11
CA GLY A 19 4.56 0.93 -9.27
C GLY A 19 4.22 0.96 -7.77
N THR A 20 5.16 0.56 -6.91
CA THR A 20 4.97 0.43 -5.46
C THR A 20 4.57 1.76 -4.81
N GLU A 21 5.15 2.89 -5.25
CA GLU A 21 4.83 4.22 -4.73
C GLU A 21 3.40 4.65 -5.02
N LYS A 22 2.92 4.41 -6.25
CA LYS A 22 1.55 4.76 -6.62
C LYS A 22 0.55 3.88 -5.89
N ASN A 23 0.88 2.60 -5.71
CA ASN A 23 0.06 1.70 -4.90
C ASN A 23 0.03 2.12 -3.43
N ALA A 24 1.16 2.52 -2.84
CA ALA A 24 1.22 3.06 -1.48
C ALA A 24 0.32 4.30 -1.32
N ALA A 25 0.43 5.26 -2.24
CA ALA A 25 -0.44 6.45 -2.22
C ALA A 25 -1.94 6.09 -2.37
N ALA A 26 -2.27 5.11 -3.22
CA ALA A 26 -3.63 4.63 -3.38
C ALA A 26 -4.16 3.93 -2.11
N TRP A 27 -3.31 3.23 -1.36
CA TRP A 27 -3.70 2.65 -0.07
C TRP A 27 -3.95 3.73 0.98
N VAL A 28 -3.14 4.80 1.03
CA VAL A 28 -3.40 5.95 1.92
C VAL A 28 -4.75 6.58 1.61
N GLU A 29 -5.02 6.87 0.34
CA GLU A 29 -6.31 7.40 -0.12
C GLU A 29 -7.49 6.46 0.21
N LEU A 30 -7.29 5.15 0.05
CA LEU A 30 -8.30 4.17 0.46
C LEU A 30 -8.58 4.26 1.96
N MET A 31 -7.54 4.34 2.79
CA MET A 31 -7.69 4.45 4.24
C MET A 31 -8.35 5.78 4.64
N ASP A 32 -8.08 6.88 3.94
CA ASP A 32 -8.79 8.15 4.10
C ASP A 32 -10.29 8.01 3.85
N ARG A 33 -10.67 7.37 2.74
CA ARG A 33 -12.09 7.13 2.41
C ARG A 33 -12.80 6.22 3.40
N LEU A 34 -12.04 5.34 4.07
CA LEU A 34 -12.55 4.48 5.14
C LEU A 34 -12.59 5.19 6.51
N GLY A 35 -12.08 6.42 6.62
CA GLY A 35 -12.10 7.22 7.85
C GLY A 35 -10.94 6.94 8.81
N HIS A 36 -9.84 6.35 8.33
CA HIS A 36 -8.67 6.01 9.13
C HIS A 36 -7.53 7.03 8.93
N SER A 37 -7.39 7.96 9.88
CA SER A 37 -6.29 8.94 9.89
C SER A 37 -4.93 8.29 10.14
N GLN A 38 -4.85 7.25 10.97
CA GLN A 38 -3.65 6.43 11.19
C GLN A 38 -4.00 4.94 11.19
N PHE A 39 -3.09 4.09 10.70
CA PHE A 39 -3.33 2.65 10.59
C PHE A 39 -2.05 1.81 10.70
N LEU A 40 -2.19 0.51 10.94
CA LEU A 40 -1.09 -0.46 10.81
C LEU A 40 -1.06 -0.99 9.39
N ALA A 41 0.13 -1.16 8.81
CA ALA A 41 0.29 -1.76 7.49
C ALA A 41 1.00 -3.11 7.59
N GLN A 42 0.53 -4.08 6.80
CA GLN A 42 1.10 -5.41 6.75
C GLN A 42 1.26 -5.86 5.30
N GLY A 43 2.41 -6.46 4.98
CA GLY A 43 2.62 -7.05 3.66
C GLY A 43 3.70 -8.12 3.60
N GLY A 44 3.61 -8.94 2.55
CA GLY A 44 4.68 -9.80 2.04
C GLY A 44 4.71 -9.71 0.51
N ASP A 45 5.76 -10.21 -0.13
CA ASP A 45 5.97 -10.09 -1.59
C ASP A 45 5.74 -8.63 -2.07
N TRP A 46 4.94 -8.38 -3.11
CA TRP A 46 4.56 -7.03 -3.55
C TRP A 46 3.96 -6.17 -2.44
N GLY A 47 3.12 -6.76 -1.58
CA GLY A 47 2.56 -6.08 -0.43
C GLY A 47 3.63 -5.64 0.57
N GLY A 48 4.71 -6.42 0.70
CA GLY A 48 5.87 -6.08 1.53
C GLY A 48 6.60 -4.85 1.00
N ASN A 49 6.94 -4.84 -0.29
CA ASN A 49 7.54 -3.65 -0.93
C ASN A 49 6.65 -2.40 -0.79
N ILE A 50 5.34 -2.54 -1.03
CA ILE A 50 4.40 -1.41 -0.87
C ILE A 50 4.34 -0.95 0.60
N THR A 51 4.39 -1.88 1.56
CA THR A 51 4.40 -1.58 2.99
C THR A 51 5.69 -0.86 3.42
N THR A 52 6.86 -1.23 2.88
CA THR A 52 8.12 -0.51 3.11
C THR A 52 8.01 0.93 2.58
N VAL A 53 7.51 1.10 1.36
CA VAL A 53 7.32 2.43 0.75
C VAL A 53 6.33 3.28 1.56
N LEU A 54 5.26 2.69 2.09
CA LEU A 54 4.34 3.35 3.02
C LEU A 54 5.08 3.87 4.26
N GLY A 55 5.90 3.03 4.89
CA GLY A 55 6.72 3.38 6.05
C GLY A 55 7.65 4.57 5.79
N GLY A 56 8.28 4.62 4.62
CA GLY A 56 9.21 5.70 4.26
C GLY A 56 8.53 7.00 3.81
N ARG A 57 7.43 6.91 3.03
CA ARG A 57 6.81 8.10 2.40
C ARG A 57 5.65 8.70 3.18
N PHE A 58 4.96 7.90 4.00
CA PHE A 58 3.77 8.33 4.74
C PHE A 58 3.86 7.97 6.24
N PRO A 59 4.98 8.28 6.94
CA PRO A 59 5.18 7.84 8.32
C PRO A 59 4.10 8.36 9.28
N GLU A 60 3.61 9.58 9.08
CA GLU A 60 2.53 10.20 9.88
C GLU A 60 1.22 9.40 9.85
N ARG A 61 1.00 8.63 8.78
CA ARG A 61 -0.20 7.82 8.55
C ARG A 61 -0.11 6.45 9.21
N LEU A 62 1.03 6.07 9.75
CA LEU A 62 1.29 4.71 10.21
C LEU A 62 1.54 4.65 11.72
N LEU A 63 0.86 3.72 12.37
CA LEU A 63 1.18 3.33 13.75
C LEU A 63 2.35 2.33 13.81
N GLY A 64 2.68 1.71 12.68
CA GLY A 64 3.72 0.70 12.54
C GLY A 64 3.55 -0.13 11.27
N ILE A 65 4.61 -0.85 10.90
CA ILE A 65 4.61 -1.79 9.77
C ILE A 65 5.00 -3.20 10.22
N PHE A 66 4.37 -4.21 9.65
CA PHE A 66 4.79 -5.61 9.75
C PHE A 66 5.05 -6.17 8.34
N SER A 67 6.31 -6.42 8.01
CA SER A 67 6.68 -7.03 6.73
C SER A 67 7.24 -8.43 6.93
N THR A 68 6.76 -9.39 6.14
CA THR A 68 7.37 -10.72 6.00
C THR A 68 8.31 -10.82 4.80
N PHE A 69 8.51 -9.70 4.09
CA PHE A 69 9.42 -9.58 2.96
C PHE A 69 10.48 -8.51 3.25
N ALA A 70 11.75 -8.87 3.15
CA ALA A 70 12.86 -7.95 3.34
C ALA A 70 13.29 -7.39 1.98
N GLU A 71 13.16 -6.07 1.82
CA GLU A 71 13.73 -5.34 0.69
C GLU A 71 15.24 -5.16 0.96
N ALA A 72 16.07 -5.44 -0.05
CA ALA A 72 17.53 -5.41 0.06
C ALA A 72 18.11 -4.04 -0.31
#